data_AF-A0A5S5BMR1-F1
#
_entry.id   AF-A0A5S5BMR1-F1
#
_cell.length_a   1.000
_cell.length_b   1.000
_cell.length_c   1.000
_cell.angle_alpha   90.00
_cell.angle_beta   90.00
_cell.angle_gamma   90.00
#
_symmetry.space_group_name_H-M   'P 1'
#
loop_
_entity.id
_entity.type
_entity.pdbx_description
1 polymer ?
#
loop_
_entity_poly.entity_id
_entity_poly.type
_entity_poly.pdbx_seq_one_letter_code
_entity_poly.pdbx_strand_id
1 'polypeptide(L)'
;MEGAWQNELPAQLGEDSSSLPSVNDTMMGNAAGEPELLAQASSAVLTTETAAVGKDRIPASAAVSEPPTSAAPAAGSLPVSPLSPKADAPLPLPADPMAPIADNEIPSGGDWCYQLKWDGVRILARVGADGNVELYSRSMFLKNPIYPEIARLLSRKAAELGPCLLDGEVVWWNGVRPNFQQVLKRERSRGTSIGSAAPRSPYSRQEPRAADASADAPAGSAGAIVYVLFDLLADGEEDLRALPYEDRYRRLNAKVPVKEPQLFVTDTFADGEALWQWVEANQWEGVVSKRWSSPYREGKKHRDWLKKRTAVLLDVDIVGLKWRSGMIASLVMAYDGAYLGSVSSGLNEPLRKVLVSTFRPGTGDAHVPARPCPFAALPDDLKREEVQWLQLPFRCRVSGLEITSAGQLRHPKLVTFLPKDALP
;
A
#
# COMPACT_ATOMS: atom_id res chain seq x y z
N MET A 1 -29.62 34.73 48.04
CA MET A 1 -30.24 35.09 46.75
C MET A 1 -29.67 34.14 45.72
N GLU A 2 -30.24 32.92 45.61
CA GLU A 2 -31.33 32.55 44.69
C GLU A 2 -30.82 32.42 43.24
N GLY A 3 -31.01 31.33 42.48
CA GLY A 3 -31.75 30.09 42.74
C GLY A 3 -31.70 29.11 41.54
N ALA A 4 -32.25 27.91 41.79
CA ALA A 4 -32.96 26.92 40.92
C ALA A 4 -32.30 26.45 39.60
N TRP A 5 -32.36 25.18 39.15
CA TRP A 5 -33.47 24.21 39.00
C TRP A 5 -32.88 22.77 38.91
N GLN A 6 -33.27 21.79 39.74
CA GLN A 6 -34.42 20.85 39.73
C GLN A 6 -34.24 19.52 38.95
N ASN A 7 -34.42 18.43 39.70
CA ASN A 7 -34.50 17.00 39.34
C ASN A 7 -35.79 16.64 38.58
N GLU A 8 -35.84 15.46 37.94
CA GLU A 8 -36.83 14.40 38.28
C GLU A 8 -36.61 13.06 37.55
N LEU A 9 -36.68 11.99 38.34
CA LEU A 9 -36.94 10.58 37.99
C LEU A 9 -38.46 10.33 38.13
N PRO A 10 -38.99 9.22 37.59
CA PRO A 10 -39.80 8.38 38.48
C PRO A 10 -39.62 6.86 38.28
N ALA A 11 -40.02 6.11 39.30
CA ALA A 11 -40.00 4.65 39.39
C ALA A 11 -41.41 4.09 39.74
N GLN A 12 -41.63 2.82 39.34
CA GLN A 12 -42.63 1.82 39.79
C GLN A 12 -44.11 2.04 39.38
N LEU A 13 -45.00 1.04 39.16
CA LEU A 13 -45.26 -0.29 39.75
C LEU A 13 -46.03 -1.20 38.74
N GLY A 14 -46.04 -2.53 38.98
CA GLY A 14 -47.08 -3.43 38.44
C GLY A 14 -46.71 -4.92 38.41
N GLU A 15 -47.05 -5.64 39.49
CA GLU A 15 -47.11 -7.11 39.58
C GLU A 15 -48.25 -7.65 38.70
N ASP A 16 -48.08 -8.82 38.07
CA ASP A 16 -49.00 -9.95 38.30
C ASP A 16 -48.47 -11.30 37.79
N SER A 17 -48.96 -12.34 38.43
CA SER A 17 -48.51 -13.72 38.42
C SER A 17 -49.29 -14.61 37.44
N SER A 18 -48.67 -15.75 37.07
CA SER A 18 -49.28 -17.10 37.03
C SER A 18 -49.00 -17.95 35.77
N SER A 19 -48.57 -19.19 36.05
CA SER A 19 -48.92 -20.45 35.35
C SER A 19 -47.95 -21.02 34.29
N LEU A 20 -47.03 -21.85 34.81
CA LEU A 20 -46.43 -23.07 34.22
C LEU A 20 -47.50 -24.11 33.77
N PRO A 21 -47.21 -25.12 32.90
CA PRO A 21 -46.32 -26.29 33.14
C PRO A 21 -45.34 -26.57 31.98
N SER A 22 -44.08 -27.04 32.13
CA SER A 22 -43.48 -28.20 32.83
C SER A 22 -43.92 -29.58 32.33
N VAL A 23 -43.14 -30.20 31.43
CA VAL A 23 -42.78 -31.64 31.39
C VAL A 23 -41.42 -31.76 30.67
N ASN A 24 -40.30 -31.85 31.38
CA ASN A 24 -39.56 -33.05 31.83
C ASN A 24 -38.59 -33.68 30.79
N ASP A 25 -37.31 -33.30 30.94
CA ASP A 25 -36.21 -34.16 31.37
C ASP A 25 -35.81 -35.40 30.53
N THR A 26 -34.59 -35.39 29.98
CA THR A 26 -33.63 -36.53 29.98
C THR A 26 -32.21 -36.04 29.65
N MET A 27 -31.41 -35.91 30.71
CA MET A 27 -30.00 -36.32 30.94
C MET A 27 -29.04 -36.69 29.78
N MET A 28 -27.75 -36.40 30.08
CA MET A 28 -26.45 -36.79 29.45
C MET A 28 -25.92 -35.76 28.42
N GLY A 29 -24.77 -35.11 28.55
CA GLY A 29 -23.63 -35.17 29.46
C GLY A 29 -22.38 -34.64 28.73
N ASN A 30 -21.51 -33.90 29.44
CA ASN A 30 -20.11 -33.51 29.10
C ASN A 30 -19.90 -32.55 27.91
N ALA A 31 -18.91 -31.65 27.88
CA ALA A 31 -17.87 -31.17 28.79
C ALA A 31 -17.16 -29.98 28.11
N ALA A 32 -16.59 -29.08 28.93
CA ALA A 32 -15.49 -28.13 28.63
C ALA A 32 -15.71 -27.11 27.49
N GLY A 33 -15.48 -25.81 27.63
CA GLY A 33 -14.66 -25.05 28.55
C GLY A 33 -14.08 -23.89 27.74
N GLU A 34 -14.52 -22.67 28.04
CA GLU A 34 -13.91 -21.43 27.53
C GLU A 34 -12.47 -21.29 28.05
N PRO A 35 -11.66 -20.43 27.42
CA PRO A 35 -10.82 -19.58 28.25
C PRO A 35 -10.83 -18.11 27.82
N GLU A 36 -11.24 -17.24 28.75
CA GLU A 36 -10.48 -16.04 29.07
C GLU A 36 -9.07 -16.44 29.54
N LEU A 37 -8.01 -15.69 29.17
CA LEU A 37 -7.06 -15.14 30.14
C LEU A 37 -6.00 -14.20 29.52
N LEU A 38 -6.04 -12.97 30.03
CA LEU A 38 -4.96 -12.19 30.66
C LEU A 38 -3.72 -11.68 29.90
N ALA A 39 -3.57 -10.37 30.13
CA ALA A 39 -2.39 -9.53 29.98
C ALA A 39 -1.28 -9.82 31.02
N GLN A 40 -0.13 -9.17 30.76
CA GLN A 40 1.01 -8.86 31.64
C GLN A 40 2.14 -9.89 31.73
N ALA A 41 3.33 -9.50 31.23
CA ALA A 41 4.58 -9.52 32.01
C ALA A 41 5.65 -8.62 31.35
N SER A 42 6.23 -7.78 32.20
CA SER A 42 7.28 -6.77 31.95
C SER A 42 8.70 -7.33 31.83
N SER A 43 9.56 -6.51 31.23
CA SER A 43 10.93 -6.13 31.65
C SER A 43 11.87 -7.19 32.26
N ALA A 44 13.01 -7.40 31.62
CA ALA A 44 14.27 -7.70 32.34
C ALA A 44 15.48 -7.15 31.57
N VAL A 45 16.10 -6.15 32.18
CA VAL A 45 17.47 -5.68 31.95
C VAL A 45 18.44 -6.69 32.59
N LEU A 46 19.60 -6.92 31.96
CA LEU A 46 20.73 -7.59 32.62
C LEU A 46 22.04 -6.87 32.29
N THR A 47 22.59 -6.24 33.32
CA THR A 47 23.98 -5.76 33.43
C THR A 47 24.78 -6.69 34.34
N THR A 48 26.04 -6.92 33.95
CA THR A 48 27.25 -7.30 34.75
C THR A 48 27.22 -8.65 35.50
N GLU A 49 28.29 -9.44 35.65
CA GLU A 49 29.65 -9.09 36.08
C GLU A 49 30.62 -10.30 35.96
N THR A 50 31.91 -10.02 36.08
CA THR A 50 33.12 -10.86 36.02
C THR A 50 33.29 -11.91 37.14
N ALA A 51 34.01 -13.03 36.86
CA ALA A 51 34.95 -13.66 37.79
C ALA A 51 35.89 -14.68 37.09
N ALA A 52 37.12 -14.82 37.59
CA ALA A 52 38.25 -15.53 37.01
C ALA A 52 38.68 -16.80 37.79
N VAL A 53 39.62 -17.55 37.20
CA VAL A 53 40.71 -18.39 37.78
C VAL A 53 40.63 -19.90 37.46
N GLY A 54 41.73 -20.42 36.87
CA GLY A 54 42.12 -21.84 36.96
C GLY A 54 43.08 -22.38 35.88
N LYS A 55 44.35 -21.94 35.92
CA LYS A 55 45.62 -22.59 35.48
C LYS A 55 45.58 -24.03 34.91
N ASP A 56 46.26 -24.24 33.77
CA ASP A 56 47.39 -25.19 33.69
C ASP A 56 48.33 -25.00 32.48
N ARG A 57 49.54 -25.54 32.64
CA ARG A 57 50.84 -25.17 32.02
C ARG A 57 51.12 -25.68 30.59
N ILE A 58 51.98 -24.92 29.91
CA ILE A 58 52.73 -25.16 28.64
C ILE A 58 53.89 -26.16 28.87
N PRO A 59 54.45 -26.78 27.81
CA PRO A 59 55.70 -26.27 27.19
C PRO A 59 55.68 -26.42 25.64
N ALA A 60 56.68 -26.06 24.82
CA ALA A 60 57.53 -24.88 24.58
C ALA A 60 58.41 -25.24 23.33
N SER A 61 58.88 -24.24 22.57
CA SER A 61 59.99 -24.27 21.56
C SER A 61 59.66 -24.74 20.13
N ALA A 62 60.14 -24.15 19.01
CA ALA A 62 61.28 -23.26 18.69
C ALA A 62 60.97 -22.44 17.40
N ALA A 63 61.25 -21.12 17.29
CA ALA A 63 62.40 -20.45 16.64
C ALA A 63 62.63 -20.79 15.14
N VAL A 64 63.04 -19.94 14.17
CA VAL A 64 63.40 -18.52 13.94
C VAL A 64 63.65 -18.44 12.41
N SER A 65 63.32 -17.34 11.69
CA SER A 65 64.23 -16.63 10.73
C SER A 65 63.51 -15.69 9.73
N GLU A 66 63.96 -14.43 9.70
CA GLU A 66 63.94 -13.47 8.58
C GLU A 66 65.41 -12.97 8.38
N PRO A 67 65.81 -12.19 7.36
CA PRO A 67 65.40 -12.05 5.94
C PRO A 67 66.65 -12.08 4.98
N PRO A 68 66.59 -11.61 3.71
CA PRO A 68 67.06 -10.23 3.47
C PRO A 68 66.37 -9.42 2.34
N THR A 69 66.61 -8.10 2.45
CA THR A 69 66.29 -6.89 1.67
C THR A 69 66.60 -6.92 0.15
N SER A 70 65.77 -6.26 -0.69
CA SER A 70 66.16 -5.13 -1.59
C SER A 70 65.12 -4.72 -2.66
N ALA A 71 64.87 -3.39 -2.68
CA ALA A 71 64.57 -2.48 -3.80
C ALA A 71 63.20 -2.46 -4.55
N ALA A 72 62.65 -1.24 -4.60
CA ALA A 72 61.50 -0.77 -5.38
C ALA A 72 61.78 -0.66 -6.91
N PRO A 73 60.75 -0.46 -7.74
CA PRO A 73 60.55 0.91 -8.24
C PRO A 73 59.09 1.39 -8.42
N ALA A 74 58.98 2.72 -8.33
CA ALA A 74 58.16 3.68 -9.08
C ALA A 74 56.62 3.56 -9.15
N ALA A 75 56.02 4.62 -8.58
CA ALA A 75 54.64 5.07 -8.66
C ALA A 75 53.99 4.99 -10.06
N GLY A 76 52.83 4.33 -10.11
CA GLY A 76 51.80 4.55 -11.13
C GLY A 76 50.59 5.19 -10.46
N SER A 77 50.17 6.36 -10.98
CA SER A 77 49.07 7.19 -10.49
C SER A 77 47.80 6.41 -10.16
N LEU A 78 47.31 6.61 -8.94
CA LEU A 78 45.93 6.30 -8.57
C LEU A 78 44.97 7.13 -9.42
N PRO A 79 43.83 6.57 -9.88
CA PRO A 79 42.84 7.32 -10.62
C PRO A 79 42.25 8.41 -9.72
N VAL A 80 42.23 9.63 -10.27
CA VAL A 80 41.74 10.86 -9.69
C VAL A 80 40.31 10.66 -9.16
N SER A 81 40.11 10.87 -7.86
CA SER A 81 38.78 10.99 -7.25
C SER A 81 37.93 12.00 -8.04
N PRO A 82 36.67 11.69 -8.40
CA PRO A 82 35.81 12.70 -8.99
C PRO A 82 35.61 13.85 -8.00
N LEU A 83 35.73 15.08 -8.51
CA LEU A 83 35.59 16.32 -7.75
C LEU A 83 34.41 16.24 -6.79
N SER A 84 34.65 16.53 -5.51
CA SER A 84 33.60 16.83 -4.55
C SER A 84 32.70 17.94 -5.13
N PRO A 85 31.36 17.78 -5.13
CA PRO A 85 30.47 18.83 -5.57
C PRO A 85 30.61 20.07 -4.67
N LYS A 86 30.42 21.27 -5.24
CA LYS A 86 30.33 22.53 -4.49
C LYS A 86 29.30 22.39 -3.37
N ALA A 87 29.69 22.80 -2.16
CA ALA A 87 28.99 22.62 -0.89
C ALA A 87 27.62 23.33 -0.74
N ASP A 88 26.99 23.77 -1.83
CA ASP A 88 25.73 24.51 -1.83
C ASP A 88 24.69 23.98 -2.85
N ALA A 89 25.02 22.94 -3.63
CA ALA A 89 24.11 22.41 -4.63
C ALA A 89 23.24 21.30 -4.00
N PRO A 90 21.89 21.41 -4.05
CA PRO A 90 21.02 20.37 -3.52
C PRO A 90 21.34 19.02 -4.15
N LEU A 91 21.47 17.97 -3.33
CA LEU A 91 21.72 16.61 -3.81
C LEU A 91 20.74 16.25 -4.95
N PRO A 92 21.21 15.64 -6.05
CA PRO A 92 20.38 15.39 -7.21
C PRO A 92 19.29 14.36 -6.88
N LEU A 93 18.06 14.59 -7.38
CA LEU A 93 17.01 13.55 -7.35
C LEU A 93 17.48 12.33 -8.17
N PRO A 94 17.06 11.10 -7.79
CA PRO A 94 17.24 9.95 -8.66
C PRO A 94 16.45 10.15 -9.96
N ALA A 95 16.97 9.67 -11.10
CA ALA A 95 16.27 9.79 -12.38
C ALA A 95 15.07 8.81 -12.47
N ASP A 96 15.24 7.59 -11.97
CA ASP A 96 14.16 6.61 -11.78
C ASP A 96 14.26 6.03 -10.36
N PRO A 97 13.34 6.34 -9.43
CA PRO A 97 13.39 5.80 -8.08
C PRO A 97 13.46 4.27 -8.07
N MET A 98 14.22 3.71 -7.13
CA MET A 98 14.36 2.26 -6.96
C MET A 98 12.98 1.62 -6.83
N ALA A 99 12.72 0.60 -7.65
CA ALA A 99 11.40 0.00 -7.75
C ALA A 99 11.47 -1.52 -7.52
N PRO A 100 10.63 -2.08 -6.64
CA PRO A 100 10.62 -3.51 -6.40
C PRO A 100 10.21 -4.29 -7.66
N ILE A 101 10.85 -5.43 -7.85
CA ILE A 101 10.61 -6.35 -8.97
C ILE A 101 9.53 -7.35 -8.53
N ALA A 102 8.58 -7.62 -9.42
CA ALA A 102 7.53 -8.59 -9.11
C ALA A 102 8.13 -9.99 -8.98
N ASP A 103 7.76 -10.68 -7.91
CA ASP A 103 8.08 -12.07 -7.65
C ASP A 103 6.82 -12.78 -7.13
N ASN A 104 6.72 -14.08 -7.41
CA ASN A 104 5.60 -14.90 -6.98
C ASN A 104 5.85 -15.49 -5.59
N GLU A 105 7.08 -15.45 -5.10
CA GLU A 105 7.48 -16.00 -3.81
C GLU A 105 7.95 -14.89 -2.86
N ILE A 106 7.79 -15.14 -1.56
CA ILE A 106 8.47 -14.34 -0.55
C ILE A 106 9.87 -14.95 -0.40
N PRO A 107 10.96 -14.20 -0.71
CA PRO A 107 12.29 -14.74 -0.54
C PRO A 107 12.54 -15.06 0.94
N SER A 108 13.19 -16.17 1.23
CA SER A 108 13.58 -16.57 2.59
C SER A 108 15.06 -16.28 2.85
N GLY A 109 15.42 -15.95 4.10
CA GLY A 109 16.81 -15.79 4.53
C GLY A 109 16.98 -14.62 5.49
N GLY A 110 17.97 -14.70 6.39
CA GLY A 110 18.22 -13.67 7.40
C GLY A 110 18.76 -12.35 6.83
N ASP A 111 19.08 -12.30 5.54
CA ASP A 111 19.52 -11.10 4.84
C ASP A 111 18.35 -10.26 4.30
N TRP A 112 17.10 -10.72 4.46
CA TRP A 112 15.89 -10.01 4.04
C TRP A 112 15.15 -9.37 5.21
N CYS A 113 14.46 -8.28 4.88
CA CYS A 113 13.39 -7.70 5.69
C CYS A 113 12.14 -7.56 4.84
N TYR A 114 10.99 -7.55 5.51
CA TYR A 114 9.70 -7.52 4.86
C TYR A 114 8.90 -6.32 5.35
N GLN A 115 8.23 -5.63 4.43
CA GLN A 115 7.38 -4.48 4.73
C GLN A 115 6.02 -4.68 4.07
N LEU A 116 4.97 -4.13 4.67
CA LEU A 116 3.67 -4.03 4.02
C LEU A 116 3.82 -3.24 2.72
N LYS A 117 3.17 -3.72 1.65
CA LYS A 117 3.05 -2.94 0.43
C LYS A 117 1.92 -1.93 0.60
N TRP A 118 2.31 -0.66 0.76
CA TRP A 118 1.39 0.46 0.80
C TRP A 118 0.88 0.79 -0.61
N ASP A 119 -0.45 0.89 -0.75
CA ASP A 119 -1.11 1.14 -2.04
C ASP A 119 -1.50 2.62 -2.16
N GLY A 120 -0.72 3.37 -2.93
CA GLY A 120 -0.81 4.83 -2.98
C GLY A 120 -0.07 5.45 -4.17
N VAL A 121 0.45 6.65 -3.95
CA VAL A 121 1.30 7.36 -4.91
C VAL A 121 2.67 7.59 -4.29
N ARG A 122 3.70 7.07 -4.96
CA ARG A 122 5.11 7.29 -4.62
C ARG A 122 5.44 8.78 -4.60
N ILE A 123 6.00 9.25 -3.48
CA ILE A 123 6.49 10.61 -3.31
C ILE A 123 7.93 10.56 -2.79
N LEU A 124 8.80 11.33 -3.45
CA LEU A 124 10.08 11.77 -2.93
C LEU A 124 9.90 13.16 -2.33
N ALA A 125 10.25 13.33 -1.06
CA ALA A 125 10.17 14.63 -0.40
C ALA A 125 11.57 15.18 -0.15
N ARG A 126 11.87 16.32 -0.75
CA ARG A 126 13.09 17.10 -0.48
C ARG A 126 12.76 18.16 0.56
N VAL A 127 13.47 18.15 1.67
CA VAL A 127 13.42 19.19 2.70
C VAL A 127 14.73 19.97 2.62
N GLY A 128 14.63 21.29 2.41
CA GLY A 128 15.77 22.20 2.32
C GLY A 128 16.19 22.73 3.70
N ALA A 129 17.41 23.25 3.79
CA ALA A 129 17.95 23.89 5.00
C ALA A 129 17.15 25.14 5.43
N ASP A 130 16.49 25.79 4.48
CA ASP A 130 15.60 26.93 4.67
C ASP A 130 14.15 26.53 5.04
N GLY A 131 13.88 25.23 5.17
CA GLY A 131 12.55 24.69 5.46
C GLY A 131 11.62 24.60 4.25
N ASN A 132 12.12 24.91 3.04
CA ASN A 132 11.36 24.68 1.81
C ASN A 132 11.19 23.18 1.56
N VAL A 133 10.00 22.78 1.15
CA VAL A 133 9.66 21.39 0.86
C VAL A 133 9.20 21.25 -0.57
N GLU A 134 9.77 20.28 -1.27
CA GLU A 134 9.35 19.89 -2.62
C GLU A 134 8.99 18.41 -2.65
N LEU A 135 7.82 18.11 -3.18
CA LEU A 135 7.31 16.75 -3.32
C LEU A 135 7.38 16.36 -4.79
N TYR A 136 8.03 15.26 -5.11
CA TYR A 136 8.18 14.75 -6.46
C TYR A 136 7.53 13.39 -6.60
N SER A 137 6.78 13.19 -7.67
CA SER A 137 6.31 11.86 -8.05
C SER A 137 7.44 10.96 -8.56
N ARG A 138 7.13 9.68 -8.79
CA ARG A 138 8.03 8.74 -9.48
C ARG A 138 8.64 9.31 -10.78
N SER A 139 7.86 10.05 -11.56
CA SER A 139 8.31 10.63 -12.84
C SER A 139 8.86 12.05 -12.70
N MET A 140 9.23 12.48 -11.48
CA MET A 140 9.81 13.79 -11.16
C MET A 140 8.91 15.00 -11.41
N PHE A 141 7.60 14.80 -11.55
CA PHE A 141 6.65 15.93 -11.51
C PHE A 141 6.46 16.43 -10.07
N LEU A 142 6.44 17.76 -9.90
CA LEU A 142 6.14 18.40 -8.63
C LEU A 142 4.69 18.11 -8.20
N LYS A 143 4.51 17.74 -6.93
CA LYS A 143 3.25 17.29 -6.34
C LYS A 143 2.76 18.16 -5.19
N ASN A 144 3.47 19.24 -4.83
CA ASN A 144 3.03 20.20 -3.82
C ASN A 144 1.58 20.70 -4.01
N PRO A 145 1.11 21.03 -5.22
CA PRO A 145 -0.28 21.45 -5.41
C PRO A 145 -1.31 20.33 -5.15
N ILE A 146 -0.90 19.07 -5.34
CA ILE A 146 -1.76 17.92 -5.11
C ILE A 146 -1.77 17.54 -3.63
N TYR A 147 -0.63 17.61 -2.93
CA TYR A 147 -0.50 17.27 -1.50
C TYR A 147 0.04 18.44 -0.65
N PRO A 148 -0.64 19.60 -0.63
CA PRO A 148 -0.19 20.75 0.15
C PRO A 148 -0.16 20.47 1.65
N GLU A 149 -1.02 19.58 2.15
CA GLU A 149 -1.04 19.15 3.55
C GLU A 149 0.25 18.43 3.96
N ILE A 150 0.82 17.59 3.09
CA ILE A 150 2.09 16.90 3.33
C ILE A 150 3.26 17.89 3.26
N ALA A 151 3.27 18.79 2.27
CA ALA A 151 4.31 19.81 2.17
C ALA A 151 4.34 20.72 3.41
N ARG A 152 3.17 21.16 3.89
CA ARG A 152 3.05 21.96 5.12
C ARG A 152 3.48 21.18 6.35
N LEU A 153 3.12 19.89 6.44
CA LEU A 153 3.53 19.02 7.56
C LEU A 153 5.06 18.91 7.65
N LEU A 154 5.71 18.59 6.54
CA LEU A 154 7.17 18.47 6.49
C LEU A 154 7.85 19.82 6.72
N SER A 155 7.29 20.92 6.23
CA SER A 155 7.84 22.27 6.45
C SER A 155 7.82 22.65 7.94
N ARG A 156 6.73 22.33 8.67
CA ARG A 156 6.68 22.52 10.13
C ARG A 156 7.72 21.68 10.87
N LYS A 157 8.04 20.49 10.34
CA LYS A 157 9.03 19.58 10.90
C LYS A 157 10.45 19.80 10.37
N ALA A 158 10.67 20.78 9.50
CA ALA A 158 11.95 20.92 8.81
C ALA A 158 13.13 21.16 9.77
N ALA A 159 12.91 21.88 10.87
CA ALA A 159 13.92 22.08 11.90
C ALA A 159 14.32 20.78 12.63
N GLU A 160 13.37 19.87 12.84
CA GLU A 160 13.60 18.55 13.46
C GLU A 160 14.26 17.57 12.46
N LEU A 161 13.79 17.60 11.21
CA LEU A 161 14.28 16.71 10.15
C LEU A 161 15.66 17.13 9.64
N GLY A 162 15.96 18.42 9.62
CA GLY A 162 17.08 18.97 8.85
C GLY A 162 16.93 18.77 7.34
N PRO A 163 17.91 19.24 6.55
CA PRO A 163 17.93 18.99 5.11
C PRO A 163 17.97 17.48 4.85
N CYS A 164 17.09 16.96 4.00
CA CYS A 164 17.06 15.53 3.67
C CYS A 164 16.29 15.23 2.39
N LEU A 165 16.49 14.01 1.89
CA LEU A 165 15.69 13.44 0.80
C LEU A 165 15.02 12.16 1.27
N LEU A 166 13.70 12.22 1.45
CA LEU A 166 12.86 11.13 1.95
C LEU A 166 12.18 10.41 0.80
N ASP A 167 12.03 9.10 0.92
CA ASP A 167 11.30 8.26 -0.05
C ASP A 167 10.15 7.53 0.65
N GLY A 168 8.93 7.75 0.17
CA GLY A 168 7.71 7.28 0.81
C GLY A 168 6.53 7.10 -0.14
N GLU A 169 5.42 6.61 0.40
CA GLU A 169 4.16 6.44 -0.29
C GLU A 169 3.10 7.33 0.37
N VAL A 170 2.41 8.14 -0.43
CA VAL A 170 1.22 8.85 0.04
C VAL A 170 0.00 7.96 -0.19
N VAL A 171 -0.72 7.66 0.89
CA VAL A 171 -1.91 6.81 0.89
C VAL A 171 -3.12 7.57 1.42
N TRP A 172 -4.31 7.11 1.04
CA TRP A 172 -5.54 7.45 1.75
C TRP A 172 -5.85 6.32 2.72
N TRP A 173 -6.04 6.63 4.00
CA TRP A 173 -6.23 5.62 5.03
C TRP A 173 -7.32 6.03 6.02
N ASN A 174 -8.20 5.09 6.34
CA ASN A 174 -9.30 5.24 7.30
C ASN A 174 -9.09 4.40 8.59
N GLY A 175 -7.86 3.94 8.84
CA GLY A 175 -7.53 3.09 9.98
C GLY A 175 -7.60 1.58 9.70
N VAL A 176 -8.20 1.13 8.59
CA VAL A 176 -8.28 -0.30 8.26
C VAL A 176 -7.24 -0.71 7.22
N ARG A 177 -7.31 -0.15 6.01
CA ARG A 177 -6.32 -0.40 4.94
C ARG A 177 -6.20 0.80 4.00
N PRO A 178 -5.08 0.95 3.27
CA PRO A 178 -4.94 1.95 2.22
C PRO A 178 -6.03 1.82 1.15
N ASN A 179 -6.54 2.95 0.65
CA ASN A 179 -7.50 3.01 -0.45
C ASN A 179 -6.91 3.79 -1.62
N PHE A 180 -6.32 3.06 -2.57
CA PHE A 180 -5.73 3.64 -3.76
C PHE A 180 -6.72 4.43 -4.63
N GLN A 181 -7.99 4.02 -4.69
CA GLN A 181 -8.99 4.70 -5.51
C GLN A 181 -9.20 6.16 -5.05
N GLN A 182 -9.13 6.42 -3.75
CA GLN A 182 -9.27 7.79 -3.23
C GLN A 182 -8.08 8.67 -3.59
N VAL A 183 -6.86 8.12 -3.52
CA VAL A 183 -5.64 8.83 -3.96
C VAL A 183 -5.68 9.07 -5.48
N LEU A 184 -6.10 8.08 -6.26
CA LEU A 184 -6.21 8.18 -7.71
C LEU A 184 -7.27 9.21 -8.15
N LYS A 185 -8.43 9.25 -7.48
CA LYS A 185 -9.44 10.30 -7.70
C LYS A 185 -8.81 11.68 -7.51
N ARG A 186 -8.06 11.88 -6.42
CA ARG A 186 -7.37 13.14 -6.14
C ARG A 186 -6.35 13.52 -7.21
N GLU A 187 -5.51 12.57 -7.64
CA GLU A 187 -4.52 12.78 -8.70
C GLU A 187 -5.17 13.26 -10.00
N ARG A 188 -6.34 12.72 -10.36
CA ARG A 188 -7.08 13.13 -11.55
C ARG A 188 -7.78 14.47 -11.39
N SER A 189 -8.44 14.72 -10.26
CA SER A 189 -9.22 15.94 -10.03
C SER A 189 -8.38 17.21 -9.99
N ARG A 190 -7.10 17.13 -9.59
CA ARG A 190 -6.18 18.28 -9.61
C ARG A 190 -5.22 18.30 -10.80
N GLY A 191 -5.25 17.29 -11.67
CA GLY A 191 -4.43 17.21 -12.88
C GLY A 191 -4.93 18.06 -14.06
N THR A 192 -6.21 18.46 -14.07
CA THR A 192 -6.82 19.16 -15.20
C THR A 192 -6.57 20.68 -15.23
N SER A 193 -5.91 21.25 -14.21
CA SER A 193 -5.64 22.70 -14.13
C SER A 193 -4.19 23.11 -14.44
N ILE A 194 -3.32 22.17 -14.81
CA ILE A 194 -1.91 22.47 -15.15
C ILE A 194 -1.64 22.14 -16.62
N GLY A 195 -2.29 22.88 -17.50
CA GLY A 195 -1.92 22.97 -18.91
C GLY A 195 -1.03 24.17 -19.15
N SER A 196 0.22 23.94 -19.60
CA SER A 196 1.05 24.90 -20.34
C SER A 196 1.29 26.28 -19.69
N ALA A 197 2.31 26.40 -18.83
CA ALA A 197 3.06 27.65 -18.69
C ALA A 197 4.52 27.36 -18.30
N ALA A 198 5.45 27.91 -19.09
CA ALA A 198 6.90 27.88 -18.85
C ALA A 198 7.28 28.42 -17.45
N PRO A 199 8.43 28.02 -16.89
CA PRO A 199 8.82 28.42 -15.54
C PRO A 199 9.00 29.94 -15.45
N ARG A 200 8.14 30.61 -14.68
CA ARG A 200 8.36 32.00 -14.28
C ARG A 200 9.20 32.03 -13.01
N SER A 201 10.21 32.90 -13.05
CA SER A 201 11.19 33.20 -12.00
C SER A 201 10.57 33.37 -10.60
N PRO A 202 11.22 32.90 -9.51
CA PRO A 202 10.67 32.87 -8.15
C PRO A 202 10.62 34.23 -7.42
N TYR A 203 10.92 35.34 -8.08
CA TYR A 203 10.82 36.68 -7.46
C TYR A 203 9.54 37.41 -7.90
N SER A 204 8.39 36.97 -7.38
CA SER A 204 7.22 37.84 -7.24
C SER A 204 6.45 37.47 -5.97
N ARG A 205 6.67 38.27 -4.94
CA ARG A 205 5.97 38.22 -3.66
C ARG A 205 4.54 38.72 -3.86
N GLN A 206 3.59 37.80 -3.99
CA GLN A 206 2.18 38.05 -3.71
C GLN A 206 1.67 36.87 -2.89
N GLU A 207 1.49 37.14 -1.60
CA GLU A 207 0.82 36.26 -0.63
C GLU A 207 -0.56 35.85 -1.15
N PRO A 208 -0.90 34.54 -1.23
CA PRO A 208 -2.28 34.13 -1.42
C PRO A 208 -3.04 34.40 -0.13
N ARG A 209 -3.98 35.33 -0.22
CA ARG A 209 -5.00 35.64 0.79
C ARG A 209 -5.69 34.35 1.23
N ALA A 210 -5.79 34.15 2.55
CA ALA A 210 -6.50 33.04 3.18
C ALA A 210 -7.91 32.91 2.60
N ALA A 211 -8.17 31.79 1.92
CA ALA A 211 -9.50 31.35 1.53
C ALA A 211 -9.67 29.92 2.04
N ASP A 212 -10.44 29.86 3.13
CA ASP A 212 -11.39 28.81 3.51
C ASP A 212 -10.85 27.42 3.82
N ALA A 213 -10.50 27.28 5.10
CA ALA A 213 -10.67 26.05 5.85
C ALA A 213 -12.17 25.79 6.08
N SER A 214 -12.75 24.88 5.30
CA SER A 214 -13.92 24.06 5.67
C SER A 214 -13.67 22.68 5.04
N ALA A 215 -13.42 21.59 5.76
CA ALA A 215 -14.17 21.03 6.87
C ALA A 215 -15.67 21.06 6.58
N ASP A 216 -16.10 20.19 5.66
CA ASP A 216 -17.37 19.46 5.74
C ASP A 216 -17.47 18.46 4.58
N ALA A 217 -17.12 17.21 4.86
CA ALA A 217 -17.47 16.06 4.04
C ALA A 217 -18.38 15.13 4.87
N PRO A 218 -19.50 14.65 4.31
CA PRO A 218 -20.53 13.93 5.07
C PRO A 218 -20.03 12.58 5.58
N ALA A 219 -20.56 12.17 6.75
CA ALA A 219 -20.17 10.98 7.49
C ALA A 219 -20.36 9.68 6.70
N GLY A 220 -19.22 9.11 6.29
CA GLY A 220 -19.10 7.82 5.58
C GLY A 220 -17.63 7.41 5.47
N SER A 221 -17.00 7.10 6.61
CA SER A 221 -15.56 6.85 6.83
C SER A 221 -14.62 8.00 6.42
N ALA A 222 -14.36 8.92 7.35
CA ALA A 222 -13.42 10.02 7.15
C ALA A 222 -11.96 9.51 7.17
N GLY A 223 -11.49 8.95 6.06
CA GLY A 223 -10.07 8.66 5.89
C GLY A 223 -9.26 9.91 5.55
N ALA A 224 -7.98 9.87 5.90
CA ALA A 224 -7.03 10.98 5.74
C ALA A 224 -5.90 10.62 4.77
N ILE A 225 -5.23 11.66 4.25
CA ILE A 225 -3.98 11.50 3.53
C ILE A 225 -2.85 11.29 4.54
N VAL A 226 -2.05 10.25 4.32
CA VAL A 226 -0.95 9.83 5.19
C VAL A 226 0.30 9.61 4.34
N TYR A 227 1.45 10.08 4.79
CA TYR A 227 2.73 9.86 4.14
C TYR A 227 3.54 8.80 4.89
N VAL A 228 3.70 7.63 4.26
CA VAL A 228 4.39 6.48 4.85
C VAL A 228 5.80 6.39 4.27
N LEU A 229 6.81 6.65 5.11
CA LEU A 229 8.21 6.63 4.73
C LEU A 229 8.76 5.20 4.77
N PHE A 230 9.64 4.85 3.83
CA PHE A 230 10.32 3.55 3.84
C PHE A 230 11.81 3.61 3.47
N ASP A 231 12.34 4.77 3.07
CA ASP A 231 13.78 4.99 2.82
C ASP A 231 14.21 6.45 3.05
N LEU A 232 15.51 6.65 3.28
CA LEU A 232 16.19 7.94 3.42
C LEU A 232 17.37 7.96 2.45
N LEU A 233 17.32 8.84 1.46
CA LEU A 233 18.31 8.89 0.38
C LEU A 233 19.44 9.89 0.66
N ALA A 234 19.16 10.91 1.48
CA ALA A 234 20.13 11.91 1.88
C ALA A 234 19.83 12.44 3.27
N ASP A 235 20.88 12.76 4.03
CA ASP A 235 20.82 13.43 5.33
C ASP A 235 21.86 14.55 5.39
N GLY A 236 21.39 15.79 5.41
CA GLY A 236 22.22 16.95 5.14
C GLY A 236 22.82 16.89 3.73
N GLU A 237 24.16 17.02 3.68
CA GLU A 237 24.96 16.92 2.45
C GLU A 237 25.40 15.48 2.13
N GLU A 238 25.15 14.51 3.03
CA GLU A 238 25.56 13.12 2.83
C GLU A 238 24.55 12.38 1.94
N ASP A 239 25.02 11.89 0.80
CA ASP A 239 24.28 10.96 -0.04
C ASP A 239 24.34 9.54 0.54
N LEU A 240 23.19 9.03 1.01
CA LEU A 240 23.12 7.74 1.67
C LEU A 240 22.87 6.59 0.69
N ARG A 241 22.64 6.85 -0.60
CA ARG A 241 22.22 5.82 -1.58
C ARG A 241 23.22 4.68 -1.73
N ALA A 242 24.50 4.92 -1.48
CA ALA A 242 25.54 3.88 -1.52
C ALA A 242 25.55 2.97 -0.28
N LEU A 243 24.96 3.41 0.85
CA LEU A 243 24.93 2.66 2.10
C LEU A 243 23.95 1.47 2.02
N PRO A 244 24.16 0.40 2.80
CA PRO A 244 23.18 -0.65 3.03
C PRO A 244 21.82 -0.13 3.45
N TYR A 245 20.74 -0.82 3.05
CA TYR A 245 19.38 -0.48 3.44
C TYR A 245 19.19 -0.43 4.96
N GLU A 246 19.85 -1.33 5.68
CA GLU A 246 19.83 -1.36 7.14
C GLU A 246 20.26 -0.01 7.74
N ASP A 247 21.34 0.59 7.24
CA ASP A 247 21.84 1.86 7.72
C ASP A 247 20.90 3.02 7.38
N ARG A 248 20.37 3.03 6.14
CA ARG A 248 19.40 4.05 5.73
C ARG A 248 18.11 3.97 6.54
N TYR A 249 17.60 2.77 6.78
CA TYR A 249 16.40 2.54 7.57
C TYR A 249 16.59 2.90 9.05
N ARG A 250 17.76 2.58 9.64
CA ARG A 250 18.11 2.99 11.00
C ARG A 250 18.17 4.50 11.15
N ARG A 251 18.83 5.20 10.21
CA ARG A 251 18.90 6.67 10.19
C ARG A 251 17.52 7.30 9.97
N LEU A 252 16.69 6.72 9.09
CA LEU A 252 15.31 7.16 8.88
C LEU A 252 14.48 7.08 10.17
N ASN A 253 14.55 5.97 10.90
CA ASN A 253 13.83 5.81 12.18
C ASN A 253 14.37 6.75 13.26
N ALA A 254 15.67 7.00 13.32
CA ALA A 254 16.23 7.99 14.23
C ALA A 254 15.72 9.41 13.93
N LYS A 255 15.52 9.73 12.64
CA LYS A 255 15.03 11.03 12.18
C LYS A 255 13.52 11.21 12.33
N VAL A 256 12.75 10.13 12.21
CA VAL A 256 11.29 10.11 12.41
C VAL A 256 10.91 9.01 13.41
N PRO A 257 11.22 9.20 14.72
CA PRO A 257 11.08 8.14 15.72
C PRO A 257 9.65 7.90 16.19
N VAL A 258 8.78 8.91 16.05
CA VAL A 258 7.39 8.85 16.50
C VAL A 258 6.48 8.63 15.30
N LYS A 259 5.58 7.65 15.39
CA LYS A 259 4.52 7.46 14.40
C LYS A 259 3.41 8.45 14.65
N GLU A 260 3.29 9.44 13.77
CA GLU A 260 2.18 10.40 13.80
C GLU A 260 1.07 9.96 12.83
N PRO A 261 -0.20 10.35 13.07
CA PRO A 261 -1.32 9.94 12.22
C PRO A 261 -1.14 10.26 10.72
N GLN A 262 -0.35 11.28 10.38
CA GLN A 262 -0.15 11.75 9.00
C GLN A 262 1.25 11.45 8.44
N LEU A 263 2.20 11.01 9.28
CA LEU A 263 3.60 10.79 8.89
C LEU A 263 4.23 9.73 9.80
N PHE A 264 4.72 8.64 9.20
CA PHE A 264 5.47 7.64 9.95
C PHE A 264 6.36 6.78 9.04
N VAL A 265 7.32 6.10 9.65
CA VAL A 265 8.15 5.09 8.99
C VAL A 265 7.45 3.73 9.05
N THR A 266 7.33 3.04 7.92
CA THR A 266 6.76 1.69 7.88
C THR A 266 7.61 0.71 8.68
N ASP A 267 6.94 -0.24 9.34
CA ASP A 267 7.61 -1.31 10.07
C ASP A 267 8.32 -2.28 9.12
N THR A 268 9.35 -2.93 9.66
CA THR A 268 9.99 -4.11 9.08
C THR A 268 9.64 -5.34 9.91
N PHE A 269 9.44 -6.46 9.23
CA PHE A 269 9.17 -7.76 9.81
C PHE A 269 10.31 -8.71 9.45
N ALA A 270 10.61 -9.65 10.34
CA ALA A 270 11.64 -10.68 10.14
C ALA A 270 11.10 -11.95 9.48
N ASP A 271 9.81 -12.25 9.66
CA ASP A 271 9.15 -13.41 9.07
C ASP A 271 8.24 -12.96 7.91
N GLY A 272 8.73 -13.17 6.69
CA GLY A 272 8.02 -12.79 5.48
C GLY A 272 6.81 -13.68 5.17
N GLU A 273 6.83 -14.94 5.57
CA GLU A 273 5.74 -15.87 5.32
C GLU A 273 4.58 -15.61 6.27
N ALA A 274 4.86 -15.39 7.56
CA ALA A 274 3.86 -14.95 8.52
C ALA A 274 3.24 -13.60 8.11
N LEU A 275 4.06 -12.65 7.64
CA LEU A 275 3.55 -11.38 7.12
C LEU A 275 2.65 -11.59 5.88
N TRP A 276 3.04 -12.48 4.97
CA TRP A 276 2.25 -12.80 3.79
C TRP A 276 0.88 -13.40 4.15
N GLN A 277 0.84 -14.36 5.08
CA GLN A 277 -0.41 -14.94 5.58
C GLN A 277 -1.32 -13.88 6.20
N TRP A 278 -0.75 -12.96 6.99
CA TRP A 278 -1.50 -11.84 7.55
C TRP A 278 -2.03 -10.91 6.46
N VAL A 279 -1.21 -10.59 5.44
CA VAL A 279 -1.59 -9.75 4.30
C VAL A 279 -2.75 -10.36 3.52
N GLU A 280 -2.74 -11.68 3.29
CA GLU A 280 -3.85 -12.38 2.63
C GLU A 280 -5.12 -12.38 3.50
N ALA A 281 -5.00 -12.73 4.78
CA ALA A 281 -6.14 -12.78 5.70
C ALA A 281 -6.82 -11.41 5.87
N ASN A 282 -6.04 -10.33 5.82
CA ASN A 282 -6.53 -8.96 5.99
C ASN A 282 -6.75 -8.23 4.65
N GLN A 283 -6.60 -8.92 3.51
CA GLN A 283 -6.80 -8.36 2.18
C GLN A 283 -6.00 -7.07 1.93
N TRP A 284 -4.73 -7.06 2.34
CA TRP A 284 -3.76 -6.00 2.02
C TRP A 284 -3.14 -6.27 0.64
N GLU A 285 -2.54 -5.24 0.04
CA GLU A 285 -2.07 -5.32 -1.36
C GLU A 285 -0.91 -6.31 -1.54
N GLY A 286 -0.04 -6.45 -0.54
CA GLY A 286 1.12 -7.32 -0.68
C GLY A 286 2.23 -7.05 0.32
N VAL A 287 3.40 -7.61 0.01
CA VAL A 287 4.63 -7.48 0.76
C VAL A 287 5.73 -6.98 -0.17
N VAL A 288 6.56 -6.06 0.33
CA VAL A 288 7.84 -5.68 -0.29
C VAL A 288 8.96 -6.30 0.54
N SER A 289 9.78 -7.15 -0.09
CA SER A 289 10.96 -7.76 0.51
C SER A 289 12.19 -6.97 0.08
N LYS A 290 13.04 -6.58 1.03
CA LYS A 290 14.27 -5.81 0.77
C LYS A 290 15.47 -6.51 1.41
N ARG A 291 16.58 -6.62 0.69
CA ARG A 291 17.84 -7.08 1.28
C ARG A 291 18.43 -6.01 2.19
N TRP A 292 18.81 -6.38 3.42
CA TRP A 292 19.43 -5.48 4.39
C TRP A 292 20.71 -4.82 3.86
N SER A 293 21.54 -5.60 3.16
CA SER A 293 22.82 -5.15 2.59
C SER A 293 22.70 -4.30 1.33
N SER A 294 21.48 -4.06 0.83
CA SER A 294 21.31 -3.46 -0.50
C SER A 294 21.55 -1.95 -0.55
N PRO A 295 22.36 -1.45 -1.49
CA PRO A 295 22.39 -0.03 -1.82
C PRO A 295 21.10 0.36 -2.55
N TYR A 296 20.81 1.66 -2.60
CA TYR A 296 19.72 2.19 -3.40
C TYR A 296 20.12 2.20 -4.89
N ARG A 297 19.45 1.39 -5.71
CA ARG A 297 19.73 1.26 -7.15
C ARG A 297 18.54 1.74 -7.96
N GLU A 298 18.78 2.74 -8.81
CA GLU A 298 17.71 3.32 -9.63
C GLU A 298 16.99 2.30 -10.52
N GLY A 299 15.68 2.49 -10.67
CA GLY A 299 14.81 1.66 -11.46
C GLY A 299 14.73 0.20 -11.00
N LYS A 300 14.87 -0.74 -11.94
CA LYS A 300 14.65 -2.19 -11.72
C LYS A 300 15.87 -3.06 -12.06
N LYS A 301 17.05 -2.45 -12.21
CA LYS A 301 18.28 -3.18 -12.57
C LYS A 301 18.99 -3.74 -11.32
N HIS A 302 18.26 -4.52 -10.53
CA HIS A 302 18.74 -5.12 -9.28
C HIS A 302 18.00 -6.42 -8.96
N ARG A 303 18.32 -7.10 -7.85
CA ARG A 303 17.49 -8.18 -7.27
C ARG A 303 17.31 -8.01 -5.75
N ASP A 304 17.42 -6.77 -5.32
CA ASP A 304 17.50 -6.40 -3.90
C ASP A 304 16.13 -6.10 -3.31
N TRP A 305 15.21 -5.54 -4.11
CA TRP A 305 13.83 -5.28 -3.71
C TRP A 305 12.88 -6.11 -4.57
N LEU A 306 12.12 -6.98 -3.92
CA LEU A 306 11.10 -7.83 -4.54
C LEU A 306 9.73 -7.46 -3.98
N LYS A 307 8.67 -7.71 -4.75
CA LYS A 307 7.29 -7.56 -4.29
C LYS A 307 6.45 -8.76 -4.69
N LYS A 308 5.67 -9.25 -3.73
CA LYS A 308 4.57 -10.19 -3.95
C LYS A 308 3.27 -9.44 -3.67
N ARG A 309 2.28 -9.57 -4.57
CA ARG A 309 0.99 -8.88 -4.45
C ARG A 309 -0.13 -9.90 -4.35
N THR A 310 -1.14 -9.58 -3.53
CA THR A 310 -2.38 -10.34 -3.50
C THR A 310 -3.15 -10.13 -4.80
N ALA A 311 -3.98 -11.10 -5.16
CA ALA A 311 -4.94 -10.88 -6.24
C ALA A 311 -6.04 -9.93 -5.75
N VAL A 312 -6.37 -8.93 -6.55
CA VAL A 312 -7.58 -8.12 -6.36
C VAL A 312 -8.78 -9.06 -6.49
N LEU A 313 -9.65 -9.12 -5.48
CA LEU A 313 -10.86 -9.93 -5.49
C LEU A 313 -12.08 -9.01 -5.34
N LEU A 314 -12.97 -9.01 -6.32
CA LEU A 314 -14.13 -8.11 -6.37
C LEU A 314 -15.40 -8.88 -6.70
N ASP A 315 -16.50 -8.48 -6.06
CA ASP A 315 -17.85 -8.84 -6.50
C ASP A 315 -18.31 -7.76 -7.47
N VAL A 316 -18.62 -8.16 -8.71
CA VAL A 316 -18.91 -7.27 -9.83
C VAL A 316 -20.24 -7.63 -10.47
N ASP A 317 -20.88 -6.63 -11.06
CA ASP A 317 -22.08 -6.83 -11.87
C ASP A 317 -21.69 -7.18 -13.30
N ILE A 318 -22.26 -8.24 -13.84
CA ILE A 318 -22.19 -8.56 -15.25
C ILE A 318 -23.34 -7.84 -15.94
N VAL A 319 -23.00 -6.85 -16.75
CA VAL A 319 -23.97 -5.92 -17.36
C VAL A 319 -24.17 -6.16 -18.85
N GLY A 320 -23.32 -6.98 -19.47
CA GLY A 320 -23.39 -7.33 -20.88
C GLY A 320 -22.59 -8.58 -21.24
N LEU A 321 -22.89 -9.15 -22.41
CA LEU A 321 -22.26 -10.34 -22.96
C LEU A 321 -21.65 -10.01 -24.32
N LYS A 322 -20.36 -10.28 -24.49
CA LYS A 322 -19.70 -10.15 -25.80
C LYS A 322 -19.90 -11.43 -26.59
N TRP A 323 -20.51 -11.31 -27.77
CA TRP A 323 -20.74 -12.42 -28.68
C TRP A 323 -19.65 -12.51 -29.75
N ARG A 324 -19.32 -13.74 -30.13
CA ARG A 324 -18.45 -14.02 -31.27
C ARG A 324 -18.84 -15.35 -31.87
N SER A 325 -19.24 -15.36 -33.15
CA SER A 325 -19.59 -16.57 -33.90
C SER A 325 -20.63 -17.45 -33.17
N GLY A 326 -21.66 -16.84 -32.56
CA GLY A 326 -22.72 -17.55 -31.85
C GLY A 326 -22.35 -18.06 -30.45
N MET A 327 -21.15 -17.75 -29.95
CA MET A 327 -20.70 -18.07 -28.59
C MET A 327 -20.49 -16.80 -27.77
N ILE A 328 -20.70 -16.90 -26.45
CA ILE A 328 -20.33 -15.82 -25.53
C ILE A 328 -18.82 -15.89 -25.31
N ALA A 329 -18.11 -14.87 -25.79
CA ALA A 329 -16.65 -14.76 -25.73
C ALA A 329 -16.18 -14.28 -24.35
N SER A 330 -16.85 -13.29 -23.78
CA SER A 330 -16.51 -12.68 -22.48
C SER A 330 -17.71 -11.97 -21.86
N LEU A 331 -17.65 -11.74 -20.55
CA LEU A 331 -18.64 -10.99 -19.78
C LEU A 331 -18.16 -9.55 -19.56
N VAL A 332 -19.03 -8.58 -19.79
CA VAL A 332 -18.77 -7.15 -19.54
C VAL A 332 -19.06 -6.83 -18.07
N MET A 333 -18.06 -6.36 -17.35
CA MET A 333 -18.12 -6.14 -15.90
C MET A 333 -18.33 -4.67 -15.56
N ALA A 334 -19.11 -4.43 -14.52
CA ALA A 334 -19.25 -3.14 -13.86
C ALA A 334 -19.03 -3.28 -12.35
N TYR A 335 -18.49 -2.23 -11.74
CA TYR A 335 -18.33 -2.11 -10.28
C TYR A 335 -18.71 -0.69 -9.88
N ASP A 336 -19.62 -0.54 -8.91
CA ASP A 336 -20.25 0.73 -8.53
C ASP A 336 -20.77 1.54 -9.75
N GLY A 337 -21.33 0.84 -10.73
CA GLY A 337 -21.87 1.43 -11.97
C GLY A 337 -20.83 1.87 -13.01
N ALA A 338 -19.53 1.78 -12.71
CA ALA A 338 -18.45 2.09 -13.64
C ALA A 338 -17.97 0.85 -14.40
N TYR A 339 -17.53 1.03 -15.66
CA TYR A 339 -16.97 -0.05 -16.47
C TYR A 339 -15.64 -0.54 -15.89
N LEU A 340 -15.56 -1.85 -15.60
CA LEU A 340 -14.37 -2.48 -15.01
C LEU A 340 -13.59 -3.32 -16.04
N GLY A 341 -14.02 -3.39 -17.29
CA GLY A 341 -13.42 -4.27 -18.30
C GLY A 341 -14.30 -5.47 -18.63
N SER A 342 -13.70 -6.47 -19.29
CA SER A 342 -14.38 -7.72 -19.64
C SER A 342 -13.59 -8.94 -19.16
N VAL A 343 -14.27 -10.01 -18.78
CA VAL A 343 -13.66 -11.26 -18.31
C VAL A 343 -14.00 -12.44 -19.22
N SER A 344 -12.98 -13.15 -19.68
CA SER A 344 -13.09 -14.39 -20.45
C SER A 344 -12.40 -15.57 -19.77
N SER A 345 -11.33 -15.30 -19.01
CA SER A 345 -10.62 -16.31 -18.23
C SER A 345 -11.52 -16.83 -17.10
N GLY A 346 -11.62 -18.15 -16.97
CA GLY A 346 -12.55 -18.81 -16.04
C GLY A 346 -13.91 -19.20 -16.64
N LEU A 347 -14.27 -18.70 -17.84
CA LEU A 347 -15.43 -19.20 -18.59
C LEU A 347 -15.07 -20.50 -19.32
N ASN A 348 -15.28 -21.63 -18.64
CA ASN A 348 -15.13 -22.95 -19.23
C ASN A 348 -16.28 -23.29 -20.19
N GLU A 349 -16.12 -24.36 -20.96
CA GLU A 349 -17.09 -24.77 -21.98
C GLU A 349 -18.49 -25.07 -21.41
N PRO A 350 -18.65 -25.78 -20.28
CA PRO A 350 -19.96 -25.95 -19.63
C PRO A 350 -20.66 -24.62 -19.31
N LEU A 351 -19.94 -23.66 -18.71
CA LEU A 351 -20.49 -22.34 -18.39
C LEU A 351 -20.91 -21.57 -19.65
N ARG A 352 -20.11 -21.65 -20.72
CA ARG A 352 -20.47 -21.02 -22.00
C ARG A 352 -21.76 -21.60 -22.57
N LYS A 353 -21.95 -22.91 -22.49
CA LYS A 353 -23.18 -23.57 -22.95
C LYS A 353 -24.40 -23.11 -22.16
N VAL A 354 -24.29 -23.04 -20.83
CA VAL A 354 -25.37 -22.52 -19.96
C VAL A 354 -25.70 -21.09 -20.38
N LEU A 355 -24.71 -20.19 -20.39
CA LEU A 355 -24.92 -18.79 -20.74
C LEU A 355 -25.51 -18.63 -22.16
N VAL A 356 -25.04 -19.39 -23.14
CA VAL A 356 -25.62 -19.37 -24.48
C VAL A 356 -27.07 -19.86 -24.43
N SER A 357 -27.37 -20.98 -23.77
CA SER A 357 -28.76 -21.47 -23.68
C SER A 357 -29.71 -20.48 -23.02
N THR A 358 -29.23 -19.74 -22.00
CA THR A 358 -30.03 -18.75 -21.26
C THR A 358 -30.23 -17.45 -22.06
N PHE A 359 -29.19 -16.98 -22.75
CA PHE A 359 -29.16 -15.64 -23.33
C PHE A 359 -29.16 -15.61 -24.86
N ARG A 360 -29.17 -16.76 -25.54
CA ARG A 360 -29.17 -16.84 -27.01
C ARG A 360 -30.32 -16.00 -27.58
N PRO A 361 -30.02 -15.08 -28.51
CA PRO A 361 -31.05 -14.34 -29.21
C PRO A 361 -31.92 -15.29 -30.06
N GLY A 362 -33.14 -15.60 -29.58
CA GLY A 362 -34.28 -16.12 -30.34
C GLY A 362 -34.31 -17.62 -30.69
N THR A 363 -35.19 -18.39 -30.03
CA THR A 363 -36.01 -19.50 -30.60
C THR A 363 -37.29 -19.72 -29.76
N GLY A 364 -37.97 -18.64 -29.36
CA GLY A 364 -39.26 -18.65 -28.66
C GLY A 364 -39.71 -17.22 -28.32
N ASP A 365 -40.99 -17.02 -27.95
CA ASP A 365 -41.64 -15.72 -27.67
C ASP A 365 -40.97 -14.85 -26.57
N ALA A 366 -39.88 -15.31 -25.96
CA ALA A 366 -39.07 -14.57 -24.99
C ALA A 366 -37.81 -13.97 -25.65
N HIS A 367 -37.99 -12.97 -26.51
CA HIS A 367 -36.87 -12.09 -26.86
C HIS A 367 -36.54 -11.22 -25.64
N VAL A 368 -35.47 -11.52 -24.90
CA VAL A 368 -35.01 -10.64 -23.81
C VAL A 368 -34.55 -9.33 -24.44
N PRO A 369 -35.25 -8.19 -24.23
CA PRO A 369 -34.92 -6.95 -24.89
C PRO A 369 -33.52 -6.50 -24.48
N ALA A 370 -32.65 -6.25 -25.46
CA ALA A 370 -31.37 -5.62 -25.18
C ALA A 370 -31.63 -4.19 -24.68
N ARG A 371 -31.09 -3.84 -23.50
CA ARG A 371 -31.14 -2.46 -23.01
C ARG A 371 -30.08 -1.60 -23.74
N PRO A 372 -30.20 -0.27 -23.74
CA PRO A 372 -29.09 0.60 -24.14
C PRO A 372 -27.87 0.38 -23.21
N CYS A 373 -26.69 0.79 -23.70
CA CYS A 373 -25.45 0.76 -22.94
C CYS A 373 -25.66 1.41 -21.55
N PRO A 374 -25.31 0.71 -20.44
CA PRO A 374 -25.56 1.21 -19.09
C PRO A 374 -24.54 2.26 -18.63
N PHE A 375 -23.48 2.48 -19.41
CA PHE A 375 -22.44 3.46 -19.11
C PHE A 375 -22.76 4.81 -19.77
N ALA A 376 -22.31 5.91 -19.16
CA ALA A 376 -22.51 7.27 -19.67
C ALA A 376 -21.98 7.47 -21.10
N ALA A 377 -20.92 6.75 -21.47
CA ALA A 377 -20.42 6.63 -22.83
C ALA A 377 -19.97 5.19 -23.08
N LEU A 378 -20.08 4.73 -24.33
CA LEU A 378 -19.61 3.41 -24.73
C LEU A 378 -18.08 3.33 -24.57
N PRO A 379 -17.55 2.42 -23.73
CA PRO A 379 -16.11 2.25 -23.57
C PRO A 379 -15.41 1.94 -24.89
N ASP A 380 -14.20 2.48 -25.09
CA ASP A 380 -13.45 2.33 -26.35
C ASP A 380 -13.22 0.86 -26.72
N ASP A 381 -12.95 0.00 -25.74
CA ASP A 381 -12.71 -1.44 -25.92
C ASP A 381 -13.93 -2.21 -26.43
N LEU A 382 -15.13 -1.61 -26.36
CA LEU A 382 -16.39 -2.22 -26.76
C LEU A 382 -16.92 -1.69 -28.09
N LYS A 383 -16.31 -0.64 -28.67
CA LYS A 383 -16.81 0.02 -29.90
C LYS A 383 -16.89 -0.90 -31.13
N ARG A 384 -16.09 -1.96 -31.18
CA ARG A 384 -16.00 -2.90 -32.30
C ARG A 384 -16.54 -4.30 -31.95
N GLU A 385 -17.22 -4.41 -30.82
CA GLU A 385 -17.64 -5.68 -30.25
C GLU A 385 -19.16 -5.82 -30.35
N GLU A 386 -19.63 -7.04 -30.59
CA GLU A 386 -21.05 -7.35 -30.54
C GLU A 386 -21.43 -7.60 -29.07
N VAL A 387 -22.04 -6.59 -28.43
CA VAL A 387 -22.41 -6.65 -27.01
C VAL A 387 -23.92 -6.73 -26.86
N GLN A 388 -24.40 -7.80 -26.22
CA GLN A 388 -25.78 -7.88 -25.72
C GLN A 388 -25.82 -7.34 -24.29
N TRP A 389 -26.45 -6.19 -24.09
CA TRP A 389 -26.62 -5.60 -22.75
C TRP A 389 -27.76 -6.26 -21.99
N LEU A 390 -27.51 -6.64 -20.75
CA LEU A 390 -28.44 -7.39 -19.92
C LEU A 390 -29.42 -6.46 -19.22
N GLN A 391 -30.72 -6.71 -19.36
CA GLN A 391 -31.76 -5.98 -18.62
C GLN A 391 -31.65 -6.22 -17.11
N LEU A 392 -31.35 -7.46 -16.71
CA LEU A 392 -31.09 -7.84 -15.33
C LEU A 392 -29.61 -8.26 -15.20
N PRO A 393 -28.74 -7.38 -14.66
CA PRO A 393 -27.38 -7.76 -14.33
C PRO A 393 -27.36 -8.87 -13.28
N PHE A 394 -26.37 -9.75 -13.36
CA PHE A 394 -26.10 -10.77 -12.35
C PHE A 394 -24.71 -10.61 -11.77
N ARG A 395 -24.49 -11.05 -10.54
CA ARG A 395 -23.22 -10.83 -9.84
C ARG A 395 -22.26 -11.98 -10.04
N CYS A 396 -20.98 -11.66 -10.10
CA CYS A 396 -19.88 -12.62 -10.14
C CYS A 396 -18.76 -12.15 -9.22
N ARG A 397 -18.04 -13.10 -8.63
CA ARG A 397 -16.74 -12.84 -8.03
C ARG A 397 -15.66 -12.99 -9.09
N VAL A 398 -14.81 -11.99 -9.22
CA VAL A 398 -13.66 -11.98 -10.14
C VAL A 398 -12.38 -11.68 -9.38
N SER A 399 -11.29 -12.30 -9.80
CA SER A 399 -9.93 -11.98 -9.35
C SER A 399 -9.18 -11.23 -10.46
N GLY A 400 -8.26 -10.34 -10.12
CA GLY A 400 -7.34 -9.73 -11.08
C GLY A 400 -6.04 -9.26 -10.43
N LEU A 401 -5.15 -8.65 -11.21
CA LEU A 401 -3.86 -8.18 -10.68
C LEU A 401 -3.95 -6.80 -10.01
N GLU A 402 -4.64 -5.86 -10.65
CA GLU A 402 -4.76 -4.47 -10.21
C GLU A 402 -5.88 -3.76 -11.00
N ILE A 403 -6.41 -2.65 -10.46
CA ILE A 403 -7.29 -1.74 -11.21
C ILE A 403 -6.41 -0.65 -11.84
N THR A 404 -6.50 -0.47 -13.16
CA THR A 404 -5.69 0.49 -13.91
C THR A 404 -6.07 1.94 -13.63
N SER A 405 -5.22 2.87 -14.05
CA SER A 405 -5.55 4.30 -14.07
C SER A 405 -6.70 4.66 -15.03
N ALA A 406 -7.22 3.73 -15.81
CA ALA A 406 -8.48 3.89 -16.56
C ALA A 406 -9.70 3.30 -15.83
N GLY A 407 -9.50 2.73 -14.63
CA GLY A 407 -10.56 2.11 -13.84
C GLY A 407 -10.89 0.66 -14.22
N GLN A 408 -10.05 -0.01 -15.01
CA GLN A 408 -10.30 -1.38 -15.48
C GLN A 408 -9.52 -2.42 -14.67
N LEU A 409 -10.09 -3.59 -14.43
CA LEU A 409 -9.41 -4.71 -13.78
C LEU A 409 -8.48 -5.42 -14.76
N ARG A 410 -7.19 -5.50 -14.42
CA ARG A 410 -6.16 -6.13 -15.25
C ARG A 410 -6.08 -7.64 -15.01
N HIS A 411 -6.02 -8.41 -16.11
CA HIS A 411 -6.07 -9.88 -16.10
C HIS A 411 -7.23 -10.45 -15.25
N PRO A 412 -8.47 -10.03 -15.53
CA PRO A 412 -9.60 -10.52 -14.77
C PRO A 412 -9.80 -12.01 -15.05
N LYS A 413 -10.13 -12.74 -14.00
CA LYS A 413 -10.47 -14.16 -14.02
C LYS A 413 -11.74 -14.35 -13.22
N LEU A 414 -12.71 -15.02 -13.82
CA LEU A 414 -13.95 -15.40 -13.16
C LEU A 414 -13.64 -16.45 -12.09
N VAL A 415 -14.06 -16.17 -10.85
CA VAL A 415 -13.91 -17.08 -9.71
C VAL A 415 -15.20 -17.87 -9.50
N THR A 416 -16.34 -17.18 -9.39
CA THR A 416 -17.66 -17.81 -9.22
C THR A 416 -18.79 -16.86 -9.60
N PHE A 417 -19.97 -17.38 -9.93
CA PHE A 417 -21.22 -16.62 -9.99
C PHE A 417 -21.80 -16.43 -8.59
N LEU A 418 -22.61 -15.38 -8.39
CA LEU A 418 -23.21 -15.02 -7.11
C LEU A 418 -24.73 -14.75 -7.21
N PRO A 419 -25.53 -15.19 -6.22
CA PRO A 419 -25.14 -16.14 -5.16
C PRO A 419 -24.78 -17.51 -5.77
N LYS A 420 -24.07 -18.34 -5.00
CA LYS A 420 -23.54 -19.65 -5.46
C LYS A 420 -24.65 -20.58 -6.02
N ASP A 421 -25.90 -20.30 -5.67
CA ASP A 421 -27.09 -21.08 -6.02
C ASP A 421 -27.97 -20.44 -7.12
N ALA A 422 -27.55 -19.33 -7.75
CA ALA A 422 -28.39 -18.55 -8.67
C ALA A 422 -27.97 -18.59 -10.15
N LEU A 423 -27.80 -19.79 -10.69
CA LEU A 423 -28.09 -19.99 -12.11
C LEU A 423 -29.25 -21.00 -12.18
N PRO A 424 -30.44 -20.60 -12.65
CA PRO A 424 -31.56 -21.51 -12.82
C PRO A 424 -31.27 -22.61 -13.84
#